data_AF-A0A5B7BMA0-F1
#
_entry.id   AF-A0A5B7BMA0-F1
#
_cell.length_a   1.000
_cell.length_b   1.000
_cell.length_c   1.000
_cell.angle_alpha   90.00
_cell.angle_beta   90.00
_cell.angle_gamma   90.00
#
_symmetry.space_group_name_H-M   'P 1'
#
loop_
_entity.id
_entity.type
_entity.pdbx_description
1 polymer ?
#
loop_
_entity_poly.entity_id
_entity_poly.type
_entity_poly.pdbx_seq_one_letter_code
_entity_poly.pdbx_strand_id
1 'polypeptide(L)'
;MQHRKHIKPPPFPLHSKPSSTTSLKFLLISMASVFFIALLSLLLFFSLSSAAHHRPSPPNFTTPRSKPPSPKSSSASIPPEIHLACKATRYPETCEASLVQSNHLPPNPNPTQIIQSAMWVSTQNLKTALSMVQTILDSSAGNPNRTTAAKNCLESLHYSDYRISSTDDALPRGRIKDARSWMSAALSYQYGCWSGLKYVNDSQQVNETIAFLESLIGLTSNALSMMVSYDVFGNETGSWKPPMTERDGFWEGVGGSGGGAGLGYK
;
A
#
# COMPACT_ATOMS: atom_id res chain seq x y z
N MET A 1 -43.34 -60.06 21.53
CA MET A 1 -43.18 -59.47 22.88
C MET A 1 -41.70 -59.55 23.24
N GLN A 2 -40.97 -58.44 23.14
CA GLN A 2 -39.58 -58.35 23.59
C GLN A 2 -39.51 -57.43 24.82
N HIS A 3 -39.04 -58.00 25.93
CA HIS A 3 -38.89 -57.34 27.21
C HIS A 3 -37.88 -56.19 27.12
N ARG A 4 -38.34 -54.98 27.42
CA ARG A 4 -37.53 -53.76 27.53
C ARG A 4 -36.65 -53.88 28.79
N LYS A 5 -35.32 -53.94 28.62
CA LYS A 5 -34.36 -53.92 29.74
C LYS A 5 -34.28 -52.51 30.34
N HIS A 6 -34.35 -52.44 31.66
CA HIS A 6 -34.27 -51.21 32.45
C HIS A 6 -32.82 -50.69 32.46
N ILE A 7 -32.58 -49.52 31.88
CA ILE A 7 -31.27 -48.84 31.91
C ILE A 7 -31.24 -47.92 33.13
N LYS A 8 -30.30 -48.12 34.05
CA LYS A 8 -30.06 -47.21 35.19
C LYS A 8 -29.30 -45.97 34.69
N PRO A 9 -29.65 -44.76 35.17
CA PRO A 9 -28.87 -43.56 34.86
C PRO A 9 -27.49 -43.61 35.54
N PRO A 10 -26.48 -42.96 34.94
CA PRO A 10 -25.14 -42.89 35.53
C PRO A 10 -25.14 -42.06 36.83
N PRO A 11 -24.23 -42.33 37.77
CA PRO A 11 -24.13 -41.57 39.00
C PRO A 11 -23.60 -40.15 38.73
N PHE A 12 -24.15 -39.16 39.45
CA PHE A 12 -23.68 -37.78 39.43
C PHE A 12 -22.26 -37.68 40.00
N PRO A 13 -21.38 -36.81 39.46
CA PRO A 13 -20.03 -36.65 39.99
C PRO A 13 -20.08 -36.06 41.40
N LEU A 14 -19.45 -36.75 42.35
CA LEU A 14 -19.19 -36.24 43.69
C LEU A 14 -18.24 -35.03 43.61
N HIS A 15 -18.70 -33.91 44.16
CA HIS A 15 -17.96 -32.66 44.21
C HIS A 15 -16.77 -32.80 45.18
N SER A 16 -15.56 -32.93 44.65
CA SER A 16 -14.34 -32.96 45.46
C SER A 16 -14.04 -31.57 46.04
N LYS A 17 -13.91 -31.47 47.36
CA LYS A 17 -13.44 -30.24 48.03
C LYS A 17 -12.06 -29.85 47.50
N PRO A 18 -11.83 -28.59 47.09
CA PRO A 18 -10.52 -28.16 46.62
C PRO A 18 -9.50 -28.19 47.75
N SER A 19 -8.37 -28.86 47.49
CA SER A 19 -7.19 -28.84 48.37
C SER A 19 -6.64 -27.42 48.52
N SER A 20 -6.27 -27.05 49.75
CA SER A 20 -5.66 -25.75 50.12
C SER A 20 -4.47 -25.34 49.23
N THR A 21 -3.72 -26.33 48.72
CA THR A 21 -2.58 -26.11 47.81
C THR A 21 -2.97 -25.55 46.45
N THR A 22 -4.21 -25.79 46.00
CA THR A 22 -4.72 -25.31 44.71
C THR A 22 -5.08 -23.83 44.79
N SER A 23 -5.64 -23.38 45.91
CA SER A 23 -5.97 -21.98 46.16
C SER A 23 -4.73 -21.08 46.18
N LEU A 24 -3.63 -21.55 46.76
CA LEU A 24 -2.37 -20.80 46.79
C LEU A 24 -1.75 -20.66 45.39
N LYS A 25 -1.80 -21.72 44.56
CA LYS A 25 -1.33 -21.67 43.17
C LYS A 25 -2.16 -20.72 42.30
N PHE A 26 -3.48 -20.72 42.45
CA PHE A 26 -4.35 -19.76 41.76
C PHE A 26 -4.08 -18.32 42.18
N LEU A 27 -3.85 -18.07 43.48
CA LEU A 27 -3.47 -16.75 43.97
C LEU A 27 -2.13 -16.28 43.39
N LEU A 28 -1.11 -17.16 43.33
CA LEU A 28 0.18 -16.81 42.75
C LEU A 28 0.10 -16.52 41.24
N ILE A 29 -0.69 -17.29 40.49
CA ILE A 29 -0.92 -17.05 39.05
C ILE A 29 -1.64 -15.71 38.85
N SER A 30 -2.68 -15.43 39.65
CA SER A 30 -3.42 -14.17 39.58
C SER A 30 -2.52 -12.96 39.87
N MET A 31 -1.66 -13.03 40.88
CA MET A 31 -0.73 -11.95 41.21
C MET A 31 0.31 -11.73 40.12
N ALA A 32 0.82 -12.80 39.50
CA ALA A 32 1.74 -12.71 38.37
C ALA A 32 1.09 -12.08 37.14
N SER A 33 -0.17 -12.41 36.84
CA SER A 33 -0.93 -11.82 35.74
C SER A 33 -1.18 -10.31 35.94
N VAL A 34 -1.56 -9.89 37.15
CA VAL A 34 -1.77 -8.46 37.46
C VAL A 34 -0.45 -7.68 37.35
N PHE A 35 0.65 -8.24 37.86
CA PHE A 35 1.96 -7.62 37.74
C PHE A 35 2.42 -7.48 36.28
N PHE A 36 2.20 -8.52 35.45
CA PHE A 36 2.54 -8.48 34.03
C PHE A 36 1.70 -7.45 33.25
N ILE A 37 0.39 -7.34 33.53
CA ILE A 37 -0.48 -6.34 32.92
C ILE A 37 -0.08 -4.92 33.35
N ALA A 38 0.29 -4.72 34.62
CA ALA A 38 0.79 -3.44 35.12
C ALA A 38 2.11 -3.03 34.44
N LEU A 39 3.04 -3.97 34.27
CA LEU A 39 4.31 -3.73 33.57
C LEU A 39 4.09 -3.41 32.09
N LEU A 40 3.21 -4.15 31.42
CA LEU A 40 2.87 -3.89 30.01
C LEU A 40 2.23 -2.51 29.84
N SER A 41 1.33 -2.14 30.76
CA SER A 41 0.71 -0.81 30.76
C SER A 41 1.76 0.29 30.97
N LEU A 42 2.67 0.10 31.92
CA LEU A 42 3.76 1.06 32.19
C LEU A 42 4.69 1.25 30.98
N LEU A 43 5.06 0.16 30.30
CA LEU A 43 5.88 0.19 29.08
C LEU A 43 5.17 0.91 27.93
N LEU A 44 3.85 0.70 27.78
CA LEU A 44 3.05 1.43 26.78
C LEU A 44 2.98 2.92 27.13
N PHE A 45 2.74 3.29 28.38
CA PHE A 45 2.76 4.70 28.82
C PHE A 45 4.10 5.38 28.53
N PHE A 46 5.24 4.74 28.86
CA PHE A 46 6.56 5.30 28.56
C PHE A 46 6.86 5.38 27.05
N SER A 47 6.38 4.43 26.25
CA SER A 47 6.52 4.47 24.80
C SER A 47 5.73 5.62 24.17
N LEU A 48 4.51 5.90 24.65
CA LEU A 48 3.72 7.05 24.22
C LEU A 48 4.33 8.39 24.68
N SER A 49 4.89 8.46 25.90
CA SER A 49 5.57 9.67 26.37
C SER A 49 6.89 9.97 25.64
N SER A 50 7.63 8.95 25.20
CA SER A 50 8.84 9.13 24.38
C SER A 50 8.50 9.70 22.98
N ALA A 51 7.38 9.28 22.38
CA ALA A 51 6.90 9.83 21.11
C ALA A 51 6.43 11.30 21.22
N ALA A 52 6.01 11.75 22.41
CA ALA A 52 5.62 13.14 22.65
C ALA A 52 6.82 14.08 22.92
N HIS A 53 7.96 13.55 23.40
CA HIS A 53 9.15 14.35 23.74
C HIS A 53 10.23 14.39 22.65
N HIS A 54 10.12 13.60 21.58
CA HIS A 54 10.95 13.76 20.39
C HIS A 54 10.23 14.56 19.31
N ARG A 55 10.10 15.88 19.53
CA ARG A 55 10.16 16.83 18.41
C ARG A 55 11.63 17.17 18.18
N PRO A 56 12.26 16.74 17.08
CA PRO A 56 13.55 17.29 16.71
C PRO A 56 13.36 18.77 16.38
N SER A 57 13.99 19.64 17.17
CA SER A 57 14.29 21.00 16.71
C SER A 57 15.16 20.90 15.45
N PRO A 58 14.92 21.71 14.41
CA PRO A 58 15.79 21.72 13.23
C PRO A 58 17.20 22.18 13.64
N PRO A 59 18.27 21.50 13.20
CA PRO A 59 19.62 22.00 13.44
C PRO A 59 19.87 23.24 12.58
N ASN A 60 20.20 24.35 13.23
CA ASN A 60 20.75 25.54 12.58
C ASN A 60 22.15 25.21 12.05
N PHE A 61 22.23 24.75 10.80
CA PHE A 61 23.47 24.72 10.03
C PHE A 61 23.61 26.04 9.26
N THR A 62 24.34 26.99 9.84
CA THR A 62 24.90 28.14 9.12
C THR A 62 26.10 27.67 8.31
N THR A 63 25.85 27.28 7.06
CA THR A 63 26.88 27.20 6.02
C THR A 63 26.46 28.12 4.85
N PRO A 64 27.41 28.83 4.22
CA PRO A 64 27.10 29.78 3.16
C PRO A 64 26.53 29.04 1.94
N ARG A 65 25.26 29.30 1.65
CA ARG A 65 24.52 28.76 0.51
C ARG A 65 25.16 29.23 -0.79
N SER A 66 25.96 28.39 -1.42
CA SER A 66 26.18 28.47 -2.86
C SER A 66 24.82 28.25 -3.54
N LYS A 67 24.43 29.24 -4.32
CA LYS A 67 23.18 29.28 -5.07
C LYS A 67 23.08 28.01 -5.94
N PRO A 68 22.07 27.14 -5.76
CA PRO A 68 21.83 26.06 -6.71
C PRO A 68 21.63 26.69 -8.10
N PRO A 69 22.17 26.10 -9.19
CA PRO A 69 21.82 26.54 -10.52
C PRO A 69 20.31 26.42 -10.65
N SER A 70 19.66 27.56 -10.92
CA SER A 70 18.23 27.65 -11.17
C SER A 70 17.83 26.53 -12.13
N PRO A 71 16.82 25.70 -11.81
CA PRO A 71 16.22 24.88 -12.83
C PRO A 71 15.74 25.86 -13.90
N LYS A 72 16.20 25.66 -15.14
CA LYS A 72 15.62 26.34 -16.29
C LYS A 72 14.15 25.93 -16.31
N SER A 73 13.30 26.79 -15.75
CA SER A 73 11.86 26.72 -15.86
C SER A 73 11.53 26.85 -17.33
N SER A 74 11.50 25.71 -18.01
CA SER A 74 10.65 25.55 -19.17
C SER A 74 9.25 25.49 -18.57
N SER A 75 8.64 26.65 -18.34
CA SER A 75 7.24 26.76 -17.98
C SER A 75 6.39 26.39 -19.19
N ALA A 76 6.48 25.13 -19.63
CA ALA A 76 5.42 24.55 -20.40
C ALA A 76 4.20 24.56 -19.49
N SER A 77 3.19 25.34 -19.86
CA SER A 77 1.94 25.35 -19.11
C SER A 77 1.41 23.92 -19.07
N ILE A 78 1.15 23.41 -17.87
CA ILE A 78 0.56 22.08 -17.68
C ILE A 78 -0.82 22.10 -18.34
N PRO A 79 -1.14 21.16 -19.26
CA PRO A 79 -2.46 21.08 -19.87
C PRO A 79 -3.56 20.98 -18.80
N PRO A 80 -4.67 21.75 -18.90
CA PRO A 80 -5.74 21.72 -17.91
C PRO A 80 -6.31 20.32 -17.66
N GLU A 81 -6.39 19.48 -18.68
CA GLU A 81 -6.87 18.11 -18.59
C GLU A 81 -5.98 17.24 -17.70
N ILE A 82 -4.65 17.39 -17.83
CA ILE A 82 -3.66 16.72 -16.99
C ILE A 82 -3.78 17.23 -15.56
N HIS A 83 -3.85 18.55 -15.37
CA HIS A 83 -3.98 19.15 -14.04
C HIS A 83 -5.23 18.65 -13.31
N LEU A 84 -6.39 18.63 -13.99
CA LEU A 84 -7.64 18.13 -13.42
C LEU A 84 -7.57 16.64 -13.10
N ALA A 85 -7.01 15.82 -14.00
CA ALA A 85 -6.85 14.40 -13.75
C ALA A 85 -5.92 14.11 -12.55
N CYS A 86 -4.80 14.82 -12.43
CA CYS A 86 -3.84 14.62 -11.35
C CYS A 86 -4.36 15.05 -9.96
N LYS A 87 -5.44 15.83 -9.87
CA LYS A 87 -6.15 16.05 -8.59
C LYS A 87 -6.75 14.78 -8.00
N ALA A 88 -6.93 13.74 -8.82
CA ALA A 88 -7.32 12.41 -8.34
C ALA A 88 -6.25 11.75 -7.48
N THR A 89 -5.01 12.23 -7.44
CA THR A 89 -3.90 11.51 -6.81
C THR A 89 -3.47 12.18 -5.51
N ARG A 90 -2.79 11.41 -4.65
CA ARG A 90 -2.12 11.96 -3.46
C ARG A 90 -0.79 12.66 -3.78
N TYR A 91 -0.33 12.55 -5.03
CA TYR A 91 0.95 13.08 -5.50
C TYR A 91 0.74 13.88 -6.81
N PRO A 92 -0.04 14.98 -6.78
CA PRO A 92 -0.42 15.71 -7.99
C PRO A 92 0.79 16.25 -8.75
N GLU A 93 1.78 16.79 -8.04
CA GLU A 93 3.00 17.34 -8.66
C GLU A 93 3.79 16.28 -9.44
N THR A 94 4.01 15.10 -8.84
CA THR A 94 4.70 13.99 -9.51
C THR A 94 3.87 13.44 -10.67
N CYS A 95 2.55 13.37 -10.52
CA CYS A 95 1.64 12.97 -11.60
C CYS A 95 1.79 13.90 -12.81
N GLU A 96 1.66 15.21 -12.61
CA GLU A 96 1.75 16.21 -13.67
C GLU A 96 3.12 16.19 -14.36
N ALA A 97 4.19 16.21 -13.57
CA ALA A 97 5.56 16.19 -14.09
C ALA A 97 5.80 14.93 -14.94
N SER A 98 5.36 13.76 -14.46
CA SER A 98 5.56 12.50 -15.18
C SER A 98 4.76 12.42 -16.48
N LEU A 99 3.53 12.92 -16.50
CA LEU A 99 2.68 12.92 -17.68
C LEU A 99 3.16 13.91 -18.74
N VAL A 100 3.57 15.12 -18.34
CA VAL A 100 4.15 16.11 -19.25
C VAL A 100 5.45 15.57 -19.86
N GLN A 101 6.31 14.95 -19.05
CA GLN A 101 7.58 14.40 -19.52
C GLN A 101 7.40 13.17 -20.44
N SER A 102 6.30 12.41 -20.28
CA SER A 102 6.06 11.19 -21.06
C SER A 102 5.96 11.43 -22.57
N ASN A 103 5.50 12.60 -23.00
CA ASN A 103 5.12 12.89 -24.39
C ASN A 103 4.19 11.83 -25.02
N HIS A 104 3.44 11.08 -24.22
CA HIS A 104 2.58 9.96 -24.63
C HIS A 104 1.09 10.36 -24.67
N LEU A 105 0.78 11.66 -24.80
CA LEU A 105 -0.59 12.16 -24.84
C LEU A 105 -0.87 12.91 -26.14
N PRO A 106 -2.00 12.63 -26.81
CA PRO A 106 -2.45 13.48 -27.91
C PRO A 106 -2.87 14.86 -27.39
N PRO A 107 -3.02 15.87 -28.27
CA PRO A 107 -3.67 17.11 -27.91
C PRO A 107 -5.08 16.86 -27.38
N ASN A 108 -5.47 17.56 -26.30
CA ASN A 108 -6.77 17.45 -25.62
C ASN A 108 -7.14 15.99 -25.27
N PRO A 109 -6.32 15.30 -24.46
CA PRO A 109 -6.53 13.89 -24.16
C PRO A 109 -7.79 13.68 -23.33
N ASN A 110 -8.53 12.61 -23.61
CA ASN A 110 -9.64 12.19 -22.78
C ASN A 110 -9.14 11.53 -21.47
N PRO A 111 -10.00 11.34 -20.46
CA PRO A 111 -9.56 10.82 -19.16
C PRO A 111 -8.95 9.42 -19.21
N THR A 112 -9.48 8.53 -20.06
CA THR A 112 -8.91 7.19 -20.25
C THR A 112 -7.52 7.22 -20.90
N GLN A 113 -7.27 8.16 -21.83
CA GLN A 113 -5.95 8.36 -22.42
C GLN A 113 -4.93 8.87 -21.40
N ILE A 114 -5.36 9.75 -20.48
CA ILE A 114 -4.51 10.20 -19.36
C ILE A 114 -4.15 9.03 -18.43
N ILE A 115 -5.14 8.20 -18.07
CA ILE A 115 -4.91 6.99 -17.27
C ILE A 115 -3.92 6.05 -17.97
N GLN A 116 -4.12 5.78 -19.26
CA GLN A 116 -3.23 4.91 -20.04
C GLN A 116 -1.81 5.47 -20.13
N SER A 117 -1.64 6.78 -20.28
CA SER A 117 -0.31 7.41 -20.24
C SER A 117 0.36 7.26 -18.88
N ALA A 118 -0.38 7.40 -17.78
CA ALA A 118 0.16 7.14 -16.44
C ALA A 118 0.57 5.67 -16.23
N MET A 119 -0.24 4.73 -16.74
CA MET A 119 0.13 3.31 -16.75
C MET A 119 1.37 3.03 -17.58
N TRP A 120 1.51 3.71 -18.73
CA TRP A 120 2.69 3.61 -19.57
C TRP A 120 3.94 4.08 -18.82
N VAL A 121 3.86 5.22 -18.12
CA VAL A 121 4.94 5.72 -17.27
C VAL A 121 5.33 4.69 -16.20
N SER A 122 4.35 4.09 -15.52
CA SER A 122 4.60 3.00 -14.56
C SER A 122 5.27 1.79 -15.21
N THR A 123 4.84 1.40 -16.40
CA THR A 123 5.41 0.26 -17.14
C THR A 123 6.87 0.49 -17.50
N GLN A 124 7.23 1.70 -17.98
CA GLN A 124 8.62 2.00 -18.31
C GLN A 124 9.51 1.96 -17.06
N ASN A 125 9.05 2.54 -15.95
CA ASN A 125 9.79 2.50 -14.70
C ASN A 125 9.88 1.07 -14.14
N LEU A 126 8.84 0.25 -14.30
CA LEU A 126 8.88 -1.15 -13.90
C LEU A 126 9.95 -1.94 -14.66
N LYS A 127 10.14 -1.70 -15.96
CA LYS A 127 11.22 -2.30 -16.74
C LYS A 127 12.60 -1.91 -16.22
N THR A 128 12.79 -0.65 -15.84
CA THR A 128 14.02 -0.20 -15.18
C THR A 128 14.22 -0.92 -13.84
N ALA A 129 13.17 -1.03 -13.02
CA ALA A 129 13.25 -1.73 -11.74
C ALA A 129 13.64 -3.21 -11.92
N LEU A 130 13.07 -3.92 -12.90
CA LEU A 130 13.47 -5.29 -13.26
C LEU A 130 14.97 -5.38 -13.54
N SER A 131 15.53 -4.46 -14.34
CA SER A 131 16.97 -4.43 -14.64
C SER A 131 17.81 -4.15 -13.40
N MET A 132 17.38 -3.23 -12.53
CA MET A 132 18.11 -2.92 -11.29
C MET A 132 18.15 -4.12 -10.34
N VAL A 133 17.03 -4.82 -10.19
CA VAL A 133 16.92 -6.02 -9.35
C VAL A 133 17.71 -7.18 -9.94
N GLN A 134 17.72 -7.35 -11.27
CA GLN A 134 18.59 -8.33 -11.93
C GLN A 134 20.06 -8.06 -11.61
N THR A 135 20.47 -6.79 -11.61
CA THR A 135 21.85 -6.42 -11.25
C THR A 135 22.17 -6.74 -9.78
N ILE A 136 21.22 -6.58 -8.86
CA ILE A 136 21.36 -7.04 -7.46
C ILE A 136 21.54 -8.56 -7.42
N LEU A 137 20.73 -9.31 -8.18
CA LEU A 137 20.83 -10.77 -8.21
C LEU A 137 22.22 -11.21 -8.69
N ASP A 138 22.71 -10.63 -9.79
CA ASP A 138 24.00 -10.97 -10.38
C ASP A 138 25.17 -10.64 -9.43
N SER A 139 25.03 -9.59 -8.61
CA SER A 139 26.03 -9.19 -7.61
C SER A 139 25.89 -9.95 -6.28
N SER A 140 24.94 -10.87 -6.12
CA SER A 140 24.62 -11.54 -4.84
C SER A 140 25.45 -12.78 -4.52
N ALA A 141 26.55 -13.04 -5.23
CA ALA A 141 27.45 -14.15 -4.96
C ALA A 141 27.89 -14.18 -3.47
N GLY A 142 27.69 -15.33 -2.82
CA GLY A 142 28.03 -15.50 -1.40
C GLY A 142 27.02 -14.92 -0.40
N ASN A 143 25.95 -14.27 -0.86
CA ASN A 143 24.88 -13.74 0.01
C ASN A 143 23.52 -14.42 -0.31
N PRO A 144 23.15 -15.49 0.43
CA PRO A 144 21.92 -16.23 0.15
C PRO A 144 20.65 -15.42 0.43
N ASN A 145 20.68 -14.52 1.42
CA ASN A 145 19.53 -13.68 1.76
C ASN A 145 19.25 -12.69 0.61
N ARG A 146 20.29 -12.00 0.12
CA ARG A 146 20.15 -11.06 -1.00
C ARG A 146 19.76 -11.78 -2.30
N THR A 147 20.35 -12.94 -2.56
CA THR A 147 19.99 -13.79 -3.72
C THR A 147 18.50 -14.15 -3.68
N THR A 148 17.99 -14.58 -2.53
CA THR A 148 16.58 -14.99 -2.37
C THR A 148 15.65 -13.79 -2.50
N ALA A 149 15.97 -12.68 -1.84
CA ALA A 149 15.17 -11.45 -1.92
C ALA A 149 15.11 -10.91 -3.36
N ALA A 150 16.22 -10.93 -4.10
CA ALA A 150 16.27 -10.47 -5.49
C ALA A 150 15.44 -11.38 -6.42
N LYS A 151 15.52 -12.71 -6.28
CA LYS A 151 14.68 -13.66 -7.05
C LYS A 151 13.20 -13.44 -6.81
N ASN A 152 12.78 -13.35 -5.54
CA ASN A 152 11.39 -13.12 -5.18
C ASN A 152 10.89 -11.76 -5.67
N CYS A 153 11.75 -10.73 -5.63
CA CYS A 153 11.42 -9.43 -6.19
C CYS A 153 11.25 -9.50 -7.71
N LEU A 154 12.15 -10.15 -8.47
CA LEU A 154 12.00 -10.31 -9.92
C LEU A 154 10.68 -10.97 -10.28
N GLU A 155 10.34 -12.08 -9.62
CA GLU A 155 9.07 -12.76 -9.82
C GLU A 155 7.87 -11.83 -9.53
N SER A 156 7.92 -11.10 -8.42
CA SER A 156 6.88 -10.13 -8.06
C SER A 156 6.74 -9.04 -9.13
N LEU A 157 7.85 -8.48 -9.63
CA LEU A 157 7.80 -7.45 -10.66
C LEU A 157 7.30 -7.99 -12.00
N HIS A 158 7.57 -9.26 -12.35
CA HIS A 158 6.96 -9.89 -13.51
C HIS A 158 5.44 -10.07 -13.35
N TYR A 159 4.96 -10.44 -12.16
CA TYR A 159 3.52 -10.44 -11.89
C TYR A 159 2.93 -9.04 -11.96
N SER A 160 3.66 -8.02 -11.48
CA SER A 160 3.24 -6.63 -11.61
C SER A 160 3.08 -6.22 -13.08
N ASP A 161 4.05 -6.52 -13.93
CA ASP A 161 4.00 -6.25 -15.37
C ASP A 161 2.79 -6.91 -16.04
N TYR A 162 2.57 -8.20 -15.77
CA TYR A 162 1.42 -8.94 -16.26
C TYR A 162 0.08 -8.31 -15.84
N ARG A 163 0.00 -7.81 -14.60
CA ARG A 163 -1.20 -7.14 -14.09
C ARG A 163 -1.40 -5.77 -14.71
N ILE A 164 -0.35 -4.99 -14.98
CA ILE A 164 -0.48 -3.74 -15.74
C ILE A 164 -0.98 -4.03 -17.16
N SER A 165 -0.47 -5.07 -17.82
CA SER A 165 -0.97 -5.51 -19.13
C SER A 165 -2.44 -5.92 -19.09
N SER A 166 -2.86 -6.65 -18.05
CA SER A 166 -4.28 -7.00 -17.84
C SER A 166 -5.16 -5.77 -17.66
N THR A 167 -4.66 -4.73 -16.98
CA THR A 167 -5.32 -3.44 -16.84
C THR A 167 -5.49 -2.73 -18.19
N ASP A 168 -4.44 -2.72 -19.02
CA ASP A 168 -4.45 -2.05 -20.35
C ASP A 168 -5.41 -2.74 -21.33
N ASP A 169 -5.55 -4.05 -21.19
CA ASP A 169 -6.52 -4.84 -21.93
C ASP A 169 -7.97 -4.53 -21.48
N ALA A 170 -8.21 -4.29 -20.20
CA ALA A 170 -9.55 -4.10 -19.65
C ALA A 170 -10.11 -2.68 -19.72
N LEU A 171 -9.28 -1.67 -19.46
CA LEU A 171 -9.69 -0.27 -19.36
C LEU A 171 -10.41 0.23 -20.64
N PRO A 172 -9.88 0.01 -21.86
CA PRO A 172 -10.52 0.46 -23.10
C PRO A 172 -11.86 -0.23 -23.38
N ARG A 173 -12.13 -1.37 -22.75
CA ARG A 173 -13.38 -2.13 -22.89
C ARG A 173 -14.42 -1.80 -21.82
N GLY A 174 -14.22 -0.70 -21.09
CA GLY A 174 -15.13 -0.24 -20.04
C GLY A 174 -15.17 -1.13 -18.80
N ARG A 175 -14.22 -2.07 -18.66
CA ARG A 175 -14.12 -2.97 -17.50
C ARG A 175 -13.31 -2.32 -16.38
N ILE A 176 -13.79 -1.17 -15.89
CA ILE A 176 -13.01 -0.32 -14.96
C ILE A 176 -12.77 -0.96 -13.59
N LYS A 177 -13.76 -1.63 -12.97
CA LYS A 177 -13.59 -2.30 -11.66
C LYS A 177 -12.52 -3.40 -11.71
N ASP A 178 -12.54 -4.06 -12.83
CA ASP A 178 -11.62 -5.08 -13.28
C ASP A 178 -10.21 -4.45 -13.43
N ALA A 179 -10.07 -3.40 -14.24
CA ALA A 179 -8.83 -2.62 -14.38
C ALA A 179 -8.26 -2.13 -13.04
N ARG A 180 -9.11 -1.58 -12.16
CA ARG A 180 -8.75 -1.18 -10.79
C ARG A 180 -8.20 -2.37 -9.98
N SER A 181 -8.81 -3.53 -10.09
CA SER A 181 -8.41 -4.74 -9.36
C SER A 181 -7.02 -5.21 -9.81
N TRP A 182 -6.77 -5.30 -11.11
CA TRP A 182 -5.43 -5.69 -11.59
C TRP A 182 -4.38 -4.62 -11.31
N MET A 183 -4.69 -3.34 -11.47
CA MET A 183 -3.75 -2.28 -11.15
C MET A 183 -3.41 -2.23 -9.65
N SER A 184 -4.37 -2.54 -8.77
CA SER A 184 -4.12 -2.70 -7.33
C SER A 184 -3.20 -3.88 -7.03
N ALA A 185 -3.37 -5.00 -7.73
CA ALA A 185 -2.46 -6.14 -7.63
C ALA A 185 -1.06 -5.78 -8.12
N ALA A 186 -0.93 -5.05 -9.24
CA ALA A 186 0.35 -4.60 -9.77
C ALA A 186 1.12 -3.74 -8.74
N LEU A 187 0.44 -2.78 -8.11
CA LEU A 187 0.99 -1.94 -7.05
C LEU A 187 1.43 -2.77 -5.84
N SER A 188 0.62 -3.76 -5.44
CA SER A 188 0.92 -4.64 -4.31
C SER A 188 2.18 -5.48 -4.54
N TYR A 189 2.37 -5.99 -5.75
CA TYR A 189 3.60 -6.71 -6.12
C TYR A 189 4.85 -5.83 -6.11
N GLN A 190 4.75 -4.57 -6.57
CA GLN A 190 5.85 -3.59 -6.49
C GLN A 190 6.22 -3.32 -5.03
N TYR A 191 5.22 -3.12 -4.17
CA TYR A 191 5.42 -2.94 -2.73
C TYR A 191 6.06 -4.17 -2.08
N GLY A 192 5.62 -5.37 -2.46
CA GLY A 192 6.21 -6.63 -1.98
C GLY A 192 7.69 -6.75 -2.29
N CYS A 193 8.09 -6.45 -3.54
CA CYS A 193 9.50 -6.40 -3.92
C CYS A 193 10.27 -5.36 -3.08
N TRP A 194 9.78 -4.12 -3.03
CA TRP A 194 10.40 -3.03 -2.27
C TRP A 194 10.61 -3.41 -0.80
N SER A 195 9.59 -4.00 -0.18
CA SER A 195 9.63 -4.43 1.22
C SER A 195 10.62 -5.57 1.42
N GLY A 196 10.68 -6.54 0.50
CA GLY A 196 11.63 -7.65 0.58
C GLY A 196 13.08 -7.17 0.52
N LEU A 197 13.39 -6.25 -0.40
CA LEU A 197 14.75 -5.68 -0.53
C LEU A 197 15.17 -4.86 0.69
N LYS A 198 14.23 -4.19 1.39
CA LYS A 198 14.54 -3.45 2.61
C LYS A 198 15.20 -4.28 3.71
N TYR A 199 14.92 -5.58 3.78
CA TYR A 199 15.52 -6.47 4.78
C TYR A 199 16.93 -6.95 4.41
N VAL A 200 17.40 -6.69 3.20
CA VAL A 200 18.74 -7.04 2.71
C VAL A 200 19.49 -5.81 2.23
N ASN A 201 19.24 -4.67 2.88
CA ASN A 201 19.79 -3.37 2.51
C ASN A 201 21.26 -3.19 2.94
N ASP A 202 22.12 -4.06 2.43
CA ASP A 202 23.53 -4.21 2.81
C ASP A 202 24.50 -3.51 1.87
N SER A 203 24.00 -2.86 0.81
CA SER A 203 24.82 -2.23 -0.21
C SER A 203 24.16 -0.98 -0.79
N GLN A 204 24.98 -0.10 -1.37
CA GLN A 204 24.48 1.11 -2.04
C GLN A 204 23.55 0.78 -3.22
N GLN A 205 23.87 -0.26 -3.98
CA GLN A 205 23.04 -0.72 -5.10
C GLN A 205 21.62 -1.13 -4.66
N VAL A 206 21.50 -1.82 -3.52
CA VAL A 206 20.20 -2.19 -2.94
C VAL A 206 19.45 -0.93 -2.47
N ASN A 207 20.13 0.00 -1.80
CA ASN A 207 19.55 1.28 -1.39
C ASN A 207 18.97 2.08 -2.56
N GLU A 208 19.74 2.24 -3.64
CA GLU A 208 19.31 2.96 -4.84
C GLU A 208 18.10 2.28 -5.51
N THR A 209 18.09 0.95 -5.54
CA THR A 209 16.97 0.18 -6.10
C THR A 209 15.70 0.32 -5.24
N ILE A 210 15.83 0.30 -3.91
CA ILE A 210 14.71 0.55 -2.99
C ILE A 210 14.12 1.95 -3.20
N ALA A 211 14.97 2.98 -3.31
CA ALA A 211 14.51 4.34 -3.56
C ALA A 211 13.81 4.47 -4.92
N PHE A 212 14.33 3.80 -5.96
CA PHE A 212 13.70 3.78 -7.27
C PHE A 212 12.34 3.07 -7.25
N LEU A 213 12.23 1.92 -6.57
CA LEU A 213 10.96 1.20 -6.39
C LEU A 213 9.92 2.03 -5.64
N GLU A 214 10.32 2.84 -4.66
CA GLU A 214 9.41 3.76 -3.96
C GLU A 214 8.81 4.82 -4.91
N SER A 215 9.63 5.37 -5.80
CA SER A 215 9.17 6.26 -6.87
C SER A 215 8.20 5.55 -7.82
N LEU A 216 8.52 4.33 -8.27
CA LEU A 216 7.65 3.50 -9.11
C LEU A 216 6.29 3.23 -8.44
N ILE A 217 6.28 2.90 -7.15
CA ILE A 217 5.05 2.71 -6.37
C ILE A 217 4.19 3.98 -6.39
N GLY A 218 4.81 5.16 -6.24
CA GLY A 218 4.13 6.45 -6.36
C GLY A 218 3.49 6.67 -7.74
N LEU A 219 4.21 6.36 -8.81
CA LEU A 219 3.72 6.47 -10.20
C LEU A 219 2.54 5.52 -10.46
N THR A 220 2.67 4.26 -10.05
CA THR A 220 1.61 3.24 -10.17
C THR A 220 0.38 3.61 -9.33
N SER A 221 0.59 4.18 -8.14
CA SER A 221 -0.47 4.70 -7.28
C SER A 221 -1.24 5.87 -7.90
N ASN A 222 -0.55 6.76 -8.64
CA ASN A 222 -1.19 7.84 -9.38
C ASN A 222 -2.17 7.31 -10.43
N ALA A 223 -1.72 6.35 -11.26
CA ALA A 223 -2.56 5.70 -12.26
C ALA A 223 -3.77 4.99 -11.63
N LEU A 224 -3.57 4.23 -10.55
CA LEU A 224 -4.66 3.59 -9.81
C LEU A 224 -5.65 4.60 -9.23
N SER A 225 -5.16 5.71 -8.67
CA SER A 225 -6.02 6.74 -8.07
C SER A 225 -6.91 7.42 -9.13
N MET A 226 -6.37 7.67 -10.32
CA MET A 226 -7.15 8.16 -11.46
C MET A 226 -8.21 7.15 -11.91
N MET A 227 -7.90 5.84 -11.92
CA MET A 227 -8.91 4.80 -12.22
C MET A 227 -10.03 4.76 -11.18
N VAL A 228 -9.72 4.94 -9.90
CA VAL A 228 -10.73 5.03 -8.83
C VAL A 228 -11.65 6.22 -9.08
N SER A 229 -11.08 7.41 -9.35
CA SER A 229 -11.89 8.58 -9.68
C SER A 229 -12.72 8.38 -10.96
N TYR A 230 -12.16 7.75 -11.99
CA TYR A 230 -12.89 7.45 -13.23
C TYR A 230 -14.05 6.48 -13.02
N ASP A 231 -13.91 5.48 -12.16
CA ASP A 231 -15.03 4.56 -11.82
C ASP A 231 -16.19 5.29 -11.12
N VAL A 232 -15.87 6.30 -10.30
CA VAL A 232 -16.87 7.05 -9.51
C VAL A 232 -17.50 8.21 -10.30
N PHE A 233 -16.69 8.96 -11.06
CA PHE A 233 -17.07 10.23 -11.69
C PHE A 233 -17.06 10.18 -13.22
N GLY A 234 -16.68 9.05 -13.82
CA GLY A 234 -16.57 8.92 -15.27
C GLY A 234 -15.65 10.00 -15.86
N ASN A 235 -16.13 10.64 -16.93
CA ASN A 235 -15.35 11.61 -17.69
C ASN A 235 -15.26 13.01 -17.02
N GLU A 236 -15.93 13.24 -15.90
CA GLU A 236 -15.99 14.54 -15.23
C GLU A 236 -14.74 14.79 -14.37
N THR A 237 -13.59 15.04 -15.00
CA THR A 237 -12.29 15.25 -14.31
C THR A 237 -12.29 16.42 -13.33
N GLY A 238 -13.21 17.38 -13.46
CA GLY A 238 -13.42 18.43 -12.47
C GLY A 238 -13.90 17.94 -11.10
N SER A 239 -14.49 16.74 -11.04
CA SER A 239 -14.96 16.10 -9.81
C SER A 239 -14.00 15.05 -9.26
N TRP A 240 -12.94 14.72 -10.01
CA TRP A 240 -11.93 13.76 -9.59
C TRP A 240 -11.20 14.25 -8.33
N LYS A 241 -10.95 13.30 -7.42
CA LYS A 241 -10.38 13.59 -6.11
C LYS A 241 -9.63 12.38 -5.56
N PRO A 242 -8.73 12.56 -4.57
CA PRO A 242 -7.97 11.46 -4.01
C PRO A 242 -8.86 10.32 -3.50
N PRO A 243 -8.41 9.05 -3.60
CA PRO A 243 -9.16 7.91 -3.07
C PRO A 243 -9.44 8.10 -1.58
N MET A 244 -10.71 8.06 -1.22
CA MET A 244 -11.17 8.06 0.16
C MET A 244 -11.20 6.62 0.69
N THR A 245 -10.99 6.47 1.98
CA THR A 245 -10.99 5.17 2.66
C THR A 245 -12.15 5.07 3.64
N GLU A 246 -12.41 3.87 4.16
CA GLU A 246 -13.36 3.65 5.25
C GLU A 246 -13.04 4.54 6.48
N ARG A 247 -11.75 4.86 6.68
CA ARG A 247 -11.31 5.79 7.74
C ARG A 247 -11.82 7.22 7.54
N ASP A 248 -12.05 7.61 6.29
CA ASP A 248 -12.62 8.90 5.91
C ASP A 248 -14.17 8.88 5.97
N GLY A 249 -14.76 7.79 6.48
CA GLY A 249 -16.21 7.58 6.50
C GLY A 249 -16.79 7.20 5.14
N PHE A 250 -15.93 6.90 4.16
CA PHE A 250 -16.36 6.56 2.80
C PHE A 250 -16.46 5.04 2.62
N TRP A 251 -17.63 4.60 2.16
CA TRP A 251 -17.87 3.24 1.71
C TRP A 251 -18.23 3.29 0.22
N GLU A 252 -17.46 2.62 -0.62
CA GLU A 252 -17.81 2.49 -2.04
C GLU A 252 -19.16 1.77 -2.15
N GLY A 253 -20.12 2.42 -2.82
CA GLY A 253 -21.44 1.82 -3.05
C GLY A 253 -21.28 0.50 -3.80
N VAL A 254 -21.88 -0.57 -3.27
CA VAL A 254 -21.90 -1.90 -3.90
C VAL A 254 -22.94 -1.88 -5.03
N GLY A 255 -22.73 -1.03 -6.03
CA GLY A 255 -23.62 -0.82 -7.16
C GLY A 255 -22.91 -1.14 -8.48
N GLY A 256 -23.28 -2.26 -9.10
CA GLY A 256 -23.21 -2.35 -10.56
C GLY A 256 -24.17 -1.31 -11.15
N SER A 257 -23.82 -0.76 -12.31
CA SER A 257 -24.59 0.23 -13.07
C SER A 257 -26.10 0.21 -12.78
N GLY A 258 -26.63 1.29 -12.17
CA GLY A 258 -28.07 1.52 -12.06
C GLY A 258 -28.57 1.94 -10.68
N GLY A 259 -28.98 3.21 -10.58
CA GLY A 259 -30.02 3.64 -9.63
C GLY A 259 -29.52 4.04 -8.25
N GLY A 260 -29.77 5.29 -7.88
CA GLY A 260 -29.27 5.90 -6.66
C GLY A 260 -29.92 5.40 -5.37
N ALA A 261 -29.24 5.68 -4.27
CA ALA A 261 -29.82 6.26 -3.06
C ALA A 261 -28.64 6.66 -2.17
N GLY A 262 -28.52 7.95 -1.89
CA GLY A 262 -27.60 8.44 -0.88
C GLY A 262 -27.98 7.83 0.47
N LEU A 263 -27.01 7.19 1.12
CA LEU A 263 -27.07 6.91 2.54
C LEU A 263 -26.01 7.78 3.22
N GLY A 264 -26.39 9.05 3.40
CA GLY A 264 -25.77 9.88 4.43
C GLY A 264 -26.13 9.29 5.78
N TYR A 265 -25.12 8.97 6.58
CA TYR A 265 -25.30 8.72 8.00
C TYR A 265 -25.00 10.02 8.75
N LYS A 266 -25.95 10.40 9.60
CA LYS A 266 -25.87 11.52 10.54
C LYS A 266 -24.73 11.34 11.53
#